data_AF-A0A9D5NKP6-F1
#
_entry.id   AF-A0A9D5NKP6-F1
#
_cell.length_a   1.000
_cell.length_b   1.000
_cell.length_c   1.000
_cell.angle_alpha   90.00
_cell.angle_beta   90.00
_cell.angle_gamma   90.00
#
_symmetry.space_group_name_H-M   'P 1'
#
loop_
_entity.id
_entity.type
_entity.pdbx_description
1 polymer ?
#
loop_
_entity_poly.entity_id
_entity_poly.type
_entity_poly.pdbx_seq_one_letter_code
_entity_poly.pdbx_strand_id
1 'polypeptide(L)'
;MRRRKNTPEQVQFRQEILQKIATQPPLSEELRDLQTTEGFYHLYTQIRLCYPNNIEAYEAIEEEYIRIFGHRKYSEYDSFRSSMTQKMSRK
;
A
#
# COMPACT_ATOMS: atom_id res chain seq x y z
N MET A 1 14.23 -7.49 30.72
CA MET A 1 14.25 -8.43 29.56
C MET A 1 15.68 -8.62 29.08
N ARG A 2 16.18 -9.85 28.95
CA ARG A 2 17.54 -10.14 28.46
C ARG A 2 17.53 -10.13 26.92
N ARG A 3 18.40 -9.33 26.29
CA ARG A 3 18.48 -9.24 24.81
C ARG A 3 19.14 -10.50 24.25
N ARG A 4 18.60 -11.03 23.15
CA ARG A 4 19.22 -12.13 22.38
C ARG A 4 20.56 -11.65 21.80
N LYS A 5 21.58 -12.51 21.83
CA LYS A 5 22.83 -12.28 21.09
C LYS A 5 22.63 -12.70 19.64
N ASN A 6 22.96 -11.81 18.71
CA ASN A 6 22.94 -12.11 17.28
C ASN A 6 24.27 -12.76 16.87
N THR A 7 24.21 -13.75 15.98
CA THR A 7 25.41 -14.36 15.40
C THR A 7 26.03 -13.43 14.35
N PRO A 8 27.31 -13.60 14.00
CA PRO A 8 27.94 -12.82 12.93
C PRO A 8 27.17 -12.88 11.60
N GLU A 9 26.65 -14.05 11.22
CA GLU A 9 25.90 -14.26 9.98
C GLU A 9 24.60 -13.44 9.98
N GLN A 10 23.92 -13.34 11.13
CA GLN A 10 22.72 -12.51 11.27
C GLN A 10 23.02 -11.02 11.14
N VAL A 11 24.18 -10.58 11.63
CA VAL A 11 24.63 -9.19 11.49
C VAL A 11 24.95 -8.86 10.03
N GLN A 12 25.63 -9.78 9.35
CA GLN A 12 25.95 -9.63 7.92
C GLN A 12 24.68 -9.60 7.07
N PHE A 13 23.77 -10.57 7.24
CA PHE A 13 22.51 -10.60 6.51
C PHE A 13 21.69 -9.32 6.71
N ARG A 14 21.65 -8.79 7.94
CA ARG A 14 21.01 -7.49 8.22
C ARG A 14 21.64 -6.36 7.41
N GLN A 15 22.98 -6.29 7.36
CA GLN A 15 23.68 -5.26 6.58
C GLN A 15 23.36 -5.38 5.10
N GLU A 16 23.33 -6.59 4.55
CA GLU A 16 22.98 -6.83 3.15
C GLU A 16 21.54 -6.36 2.82
N ILE A 17 20.56 -6.67 3.67
CA ILE A 17 19.18 -6.23 3.47
C ILE A 17 19.05 -4.71 3.58
N LEU A 18 19.65 -4.10 4.61
CA LEU A 18 19.59 -2.65 4.79
C LEU A 18 20.28 -1.91 3.64
N GLN A 19 21.40 -2.42 3.15
CA GLN A 19 22.09 -1.85 2.00
C GLN A 19 21.23 -1.94 0.73
N LYS A 20 20.60 -3.09 0.49
CA LYS A 20 19.69 -3.27 -0.66
C LYS A 20 18.53 -2.29 -0.66
N ILE A 21 17.98 -1.97 0.52
CA ILE A 21 16.90 -0.99 0.67
C ILE A 21 17.43 0.43 0.48
N ALA A 22 18.58 0.75 1.09
CA ALA A 22 19.18 2.08 1.02
C ALA A 22 19.60 2.50 -0.39
N THR A 23 19.86 1.53 -1.29
CA THR A 23 20.17 1.81 -2.69
C THR A 23 18.94 2.03 -3.57
N GLN A 24 17.72 1.80 -3.06
CA GLN A 24 16.51 2.04 -3.84
C GLN A 24 16.21 3.54 -3.89
N PRO A 25 15.73 4.06 -5.05
CA PRO A 25 15.18 5.41 -5.08
C PRO A 25 13.96 5.50 -4.15
N PRO A 26 13.70 6.68 -3.56
CA PRO A 26 12.45 6.89 -2.85
C PRO A 26 11.28 6.70 -3.81
N LEU A 27 10.17 6.16 -3.29
CA LEU A 27 8.91 6.10 -4.04
C LEU A 27 8.49 7.51 -4.47
N SER A 28 7.74 7.62 -5.55
CA SER A 28 7.06 8.89 -5.87
C SER A 28 5.97 9.18 -4.84
N GLU A 29 5.45 10.41 -4.83
CA GLU A 29 4.36 10.78 -3.92
C GLU A 29 3.10 9.96 -4.17
N GLU A 30 2.74 9.75 -5.43
CA GLU A 30 1.58 8.97 -5.84
C GLU A 30 1.69 7.52 -5.39
N LEU A 31 2.90 6.93 -5.49
CA LEU A 31 3.15 5.56 -5.04
C LEU A 31 3.07 5.44 -3.51
N ARG A 32 3.56 6.45 -2.77
CA ARG A 32 3.39 6.49 -1.31
C ARG A 32 1.92 6.58 -0.94
N ASP A 33 1.16 7.43 -1.61
CA ASP A 33 -0.25 7.62 -1.35
C ASP A 33 -1.05 6.36 -1.66
N LEU A 34 -0.82 5.76 -2.83
CA LEU A 34 -1.44 4.50 -3.26
C LEU A 34 -1.19 3.37 -2.25
N GLN A 35 -0.04 3.36 -1.59
CA GLN A 35 0.28 2.37 -0.55
C GLN A 35 -0.56 2.56 0.73
N THR A 36 -1.01 3.77 1.05
CA THR A 36 -1.83 4.01 2.25
C THR A 36 -3.33 3.82 1.96
N THR A 37 -4.12 3.52 2.99
CA THR A 37 -5.59 3.51 2.86
C THR A 37 -6.15 4.89 2.51
N GLU A 38 -5.56 5.95 3.05
CA GLU A 38 -6.00 7.33 2.81
C GLU A 38 -5.70 7.79 1.39
N GLY A 39 -4.47 7.60 0.92
CA GLY A 39 -4.10 7.98 -0.44
C GLY A 39 -4.80 7.12 -1.50
N PHE A 40 -4.97 5.82 -1.27
CA PHE A 40 -5.79 4.99 -2.16
C PHE A 40 -7.23 5.52 -2.28
N TYR A 41 -7.86 5.87 -1.14
CA TYR A 41 -9.19 6.47 -1.15
C TYR A 41 -9.22 7.86 -1.83
N HIS A 42 -8.17 8.66 -1.64
CA HIS A 42 -8.05 9.96 -2.28
C HIS A 42 -8.01 9.82 -3.81
N LEU A 43 -7.13 8.96 -4.32
CA LEU A 43 -7.01 8.67 -5.75
C LEU A 43 -8.32 8.12 -6.32
N TYR A 44 -8.97 7.18 -5.60
CA TYR A 44 -10.30 6.68 -5.97
C TYR A 44 -11.33 7.81 -6.10
N THR A 45 -11.37 8.73 -5.13
CA THR A 45 -12.33 9.85 -5.16
C THR A 45 -12.08 10.80 -6.32
N GLN A 46 -10.82 11.00 -6.72
CA GLN A 46 -10.47 11.84 -7.86
C GLN A 46 -10.98 11.26 -9.19
N ILE A 47 -10.85 9.94 -9.39
CA ILE A 47 -11.16 9.33 -10.68
C ILE A 47 -12.56 8.72 -10.76
N ARG A 48 -13.27 8.48 -9.66
CA ARG A 48 -14.54 7.73 -9.67
C ARG A 48 -15.61 8.31 -10.59
N LEU A 49 -15.59 9.63 -10.81
CA LEU A 49 -16.54 10.31 -11.69
C LEU A 49 -16.21 10.16 -13.19
N CYS A 50 -15.02 9.66 -13.50
CA CYS A 50 -14.57 9.36 -14.86
C CYS A 50 -15.02 7.96 -15.32
N TYR A 51 -15.65 7.17 -14.46
CA TYR A 51 -16.09 5.80 -14.76
C TYR A 51 -17.62 5.67 -14.65
N PRO A 52 -18.23 4.74 -15.41
CA PRO A 52 -19.66 4.46 -15.36
C PRO A 52 -20.19 4.10 -13.97
N ASN A 53 -19.36 3.45 -13.15
CA ASN A 53 -19.73 3.06 -11.80
C ASN A 53 -18.51 3.00 -10.87
N ASN A 54 -18.80 2.99 -9.57
CA ASN A 54 -17.81 2.96 -8.50
C ASN A 54 -16.94 1.69 -8.47
N ILE A 55 -17.48 0.56 -8.94
CA ILE A 55 -16.75 -0.71 -8.94
C ILE A 55 -15.66 -0.66 -10.01
N GLU A 56 -15.97 -0.20 -11.22
CA GLU A 56 -15.00 -0.03 -12.30
C GLU A 56 -13.89 0.96 -11.93
N ALA A 57 -14.24 2.09 -11.31
CA ALA A 57 -13.25 3.03 -10.80
C ALA A 57 -12.33 2.42 -9.74
N TYR A 58 -12.88 1.58 -8.86
CA TYR A 58 -12.12 0.87 -7.85
C TYR A 58 -11.17 -0.17 -8.49
N GLU A 59 -11.69 -1.02 -9.38
CA GLU A 59 -10.89 -2.06 -10.04
C GLU A 59 -9.77 -1.43 -10.87
N ALA A 60 -9.99 -0.29 -11.53
CA ALA A 60 -8.94 0.40 -12.28
C ALA A 60 -7.74 0.81 -11.39
N ILE A 61 -7.98 1.29 -10.16
CA ILE A 61 -6.89 1.62 -9.22
C ILE A 61 -6.29 0.35 -8.62
N GLU A 62 -7.12 -0.63 -8.31
CA GLU A 62 -6.67 -1.89 -7.75
C GLU A 62 -5.78 -2.65 -8.75
N GLU A 63 -6.07 -2.61 -10.05
CA GLU A 63 -5.24 -3.14 -11.12
C GLU A 63 -3.86 -2.47 -11.15
N GLU A 64 -3.80 -1.14 -11.04
CA GLU A 64 -2.54 -0.42 -10.92
C GLU A 64 -1.78 -0.78 -9.64
N TYR A 65 -2.50 -0.94 -8.52
CA TYR A 65 -1.91 -1.40 -7.27
C TYR A 65 -1.29 -2.81 -7.42
N ILE A 66 -2.00 -3.75 -8.04
CA ILE A 66 -1.49 -5.10 -8.32
C ILE A 66 -0.28 -5.03 -9.24
N ARG A 67 -0.32 -4.21 -10.29
CA ARG A 67 0.79 -4.04 -11.24
C ARG A 67 2.06 -3.55 -10.54
N ILE A 68 1.92 -2.65 -9.57
CA ILE A 68 3.05 -2.04 -8.85
C ILE A 68 3.54 -2.90 -7.68
N PHE A 69 2.63 -3.44 -6.86
CA PHE A 69 2.96 -4.10 -5.59
C PHE A 69 2.82 -5.63 -5.64
N GLY A 70 2.30 -6.20 -6.72
CA GLY A 70 2.21 -7.64 -6.97
C GLY A 70 1.11 -8.36 -6.19
N HIS A 71 0.22 -7.64 -5.51
CA HIS A 71 -0.89 -8.21 -4.74
C HIS A 71 -2.06 -7.24 -4.67
N ARG A 72 -3.26 -7.74 -4.36
CA ARG A 72 -4.42 -6.88 -4.08
C ARG A 72 -4.25 -6.17 -2.74
N LYS A 73 -4.57 -4.89 -2.69
CA LYS A 73 -4.72 -4.10 -1.47
C LYS A 73 -5.98 -4.51 -0.71
N TYR A 74 -7.08 -4.72 -1.43
CA TYR A 74 -8.37 -5.15 -0.87
C TYR A 74 -8.85 -6.41 -1.59
N SER A 75 -9.50 -7.31 -0.85
CA SER A 75 -10.03 -8.55 -1.43
C SER A 75 -11.02 -8.29 -2.57
N GLU A 76 -11.84 -7.25 -2.41
CA GLU A 76 -12.88 -6.83 -3.35
C GLU A 76 -13.40 -5.42 -2.99
N TYR A 77 -14.25 -4.86 -3.84
CA TYR A 77 -14.84 -3.54 -3.66
C TYR A 77 -15.56 -3.37 -2.31
N ASP A 78 -16.29 -4.37 -1.83
CA ASP A 78 -17.00 -4.29 -0.55
C ASP A 78 -16.06 -4.21 0.66
N SER A 79 -14.89 -4.85 0.58
CA SER A 79 -13.82 -4.74 1.57
C SER A 79 -13.23 -3.32 1.59
N PHE A 80 -12.96 -2.77 0.41
CA PHE A 80 -12.54 -1.37 0.26
C PHE A 80 -13.59 -0.41 0.85
N ARG A 81 -14.86 -0.56 0.46
CA ARG A 81 -15.98 0.26 0.92
C ARG A 81 -16.13 0.21 2.44
N SER A 82 -16.04 -0.98 3.03
CA SER A 82 -16.14 -1.16 4.50
C SER A 82 -14.99 -0.45 5.21
N SER A 83 -13.77 -0.52 4.67
CA SER A 83 -12.60 0.17 5.22
C SER A 83 -12.76 1.71 5.18
N MET A 84 -13.42 2.23 4.14
CA MET A 84 -13.74 3.64 4.00
C MET A 84 -14.77 4.09 5.05
N THR A 85 -15.88 3.35 5.18
CA THR A 85 -16.95 3.69 6.14
C THR A 85 -16.44 3.71 7.58
N GLN A 86 -15.58 2.75 7.95
CA GLN A 86 -15.03 2.65 9.31
C GLN A 86 -14.05 3.79 9.65
N LYS A 87 -13.37 4.37 8.65
CA LYS A 87 -12.54 5.57 8.85
C LYS A 87 -13.39 6.83 9.00
N MET A 88 -14.46 6.96 8.23
CA MET A 88 -15.35 8.13 8.29
C MET A 88 -16.13 8.20 9.61
N SER A 89 -16.43 7.06 10.24
CA SER A 89 -17.13 7.02 11.53
C SER A 89 -16.24 7.27 12.76
N ARG A 90 -14.91 7.32 12.57
CA ARG A 90 -13.92 7.51 13.64
C ARG A 90 -13.34 8.94 13.68
N LYS A 91 -13.86 9.83 12.84
CA LYS A 91 -13.61 11.28 12.85
C LYS A 91 -14.83 11.99 13.42
#